data_AF-A0A024FEN8-F1
#
_entry.id   AF-A0A024FEN8-F1
#
_cell.length_a   1.000
_cell.length_b   1.000
_cell.length_c   1.000
_cell.angle_alpha   90.00
_cell.angle_beta   90.00
_cell.angle_gamma   90.00
#
_symmetry.space_group_name_H-M   'P 1'
#
loop_
_entity.id
_entity.type
_entity.pdbx_description
1 polymer ?
#
loop_
_entity_poly.entity_id
_entity_poly.type
_entity_poly.pdbx_seq_one_letter_code
_entity_poly.pdbx_strand_id
1 'polypeptide(L)'
;MGKAYTSSLKNGNIEHLKKAKPPKDTWTYSRLLDYKNTLENNSDGLIIGTFIEPSADNSYYGFNLFAYKRIDNKNFEYYFAAIINIDVSNDVYKVDHSYLFTEASAIDRWWSHVLWFYEGDTFKEIPENYVFPVCPPPPFKE
;
A
#
# COMPACT_ATOMS: atom_id res chain seq x y z
N MET A 1 0.51 -10.82 -23.83
CA MET A 1 -0.58 -11.12 -22.86
C MET A 1 0.05 -11.51 -21.54
N GLY A 2 0.18 -10.56 -20.62
CA GLY A 2 0.70 -10.85 -19.28
C GLY A 2 -0.25 -11.81 -18.58
N LYS A 3 0.25 -12.97 -18.15
CA LYS A 3 -0.52 -13.86 -17.27
C LYS A 3 -0.86 -13.03 -16.03
N ALA A 4 -2.14 -12.72 -15.85
CA ALA A 4 -2.63 -12.19 -14.60
C ALA A 4 -2.40 -13.30 -13.56
N TYR A 5 -1.31 -13.20 -12.81
CA TYR A 5 -1.11 -13.96 -11.59
C TYR A 5 -2.03 -13.37 -10.52
N THR A 6 -3.34 -13.41 -10.75
CA THR A 6 -4.32 -13.33 -9.66
C THR A 6 -4.27 -14.68 -8.95
N SER A 7 -3.13 -14.96 -8.32
CA SER A 7 -3.17 -15.80 -7.14
C SER A 7 -4.17 -15.08 -6.25
N SER A 8 -5.36 -15.64 -6.06
CA SER A 8 -6.14 -15.31 -4.87
C SER A 8 -5.14 -15.34 -3.73
N LEU A 9 -5.02 -14.24 -2.98
CA LEU A 9 -4.13 -14.15 -1.81
C LEU A 9 -4.55 -15.29 -0.88
N LYS A 10 -3.95 -16.47 -1.06
CA LYS A 10 -4.25 -17.65 -0.28
C LYS A 10 -3.89 -17.28 1.15
N ASN A 11 -4.87 -17.37 2.04
CA ASN A 11 -4.75 -17.16 3.48
C ASN A 11 -3.31 -17.35 3.96
N GLY A 12 -2.64 -16.23 4.25
CA GLY A 12 -1.28 -16.26 4.78
C GLY A 12 -1.28 -17.05 6.08
N ASN A 13 -0.56 -18.18 6.11
CA ASN A 13 -0.37 -18.92 7.36
C ASN A 13 0.58 -18.12 8.25
N ILE A 14 0.00 -17.32 9.15
CA ILE A 14 0.76 -16.50 10.11
C ILE A 14 1.09 -17.23 11.41
N GLU A 15 0.68 -18.49 11.60
CA GLU A 15 0.80 -19.20 12.89
C GLU A 15 2.24 -19.30 13.39
N HIS A 16 3.19 -19.47 12.46
CA HIS A 16 4.62 -19.50 12.76
C HIS A 16 5.14 -18.16 13.34
N LEU A 17 4.43 -17.05 13.11
CA LEU A 17 4.77 -15.71 13.61
C LEU A 17 4.25 -15.45 15.03
N LYS A 18 3.44 -16.34 15.62
CA LYS A 18 2.91 -16.17 16.99
C LYS A 18 3.98 -15.93 18.05
N LYS A 19 5.15 -16.54 17.86
CA LYS A 19 6.31 -16.46 18.78
C LYS A 19 7.45 -15.63 18.20
N ALA A 20 7.28 -15.04 17.02
CA ALA A 20 8.28 -14.19 16.42
C ALA A 20 8.43 -12.90 17.24
N LYS A 21 9.65 -12.40 17.33
CA LYS A 21 9.92 -11.04 17.80
C LYS A 21 10.08 -10.17 16.56
N PRO A 22 9.02 -9.49 16.11
CA PRO A 22 9.13 -8.66 14.94
C PRO A 22 10.20 -7.58 15.18
N PRO A 23 10.92 -7.14 14.13
CA PRO A 23 11.75 -5.94 14.19
C PRO A 23 11.01 -4.77 14.83
N LYS A 24 11.75 -3.80 15.35
CA LYS A 24 11.12 -2.56 15.80
C LYS A 24 10.38 -1.91 14.62
N ASP A 25 9.22 -1.33 14.90
CA ASP A 25 8.43 -0.57 13.94
C ASP A 25 7.89 -1.43 12.77
N THR A 26 7.38 -2.63 13.08
CA THR A 26 6.68 -3.50 12.12
C THR A 26 5.55 -4.26 12.79
N TRP A 27 4.75 -4.99 11.98
CA TRP A 27 3.56 -5.66 12.45
C TRP A 27 3.80 -6.65 13.58
N THR A 28 3.02 -6.47 14.65
CA THR A 28 2.82 -7.50 15.66
C THR A 28 1.98 -8.64 15.09
N TYR A 29 2.08 -9.82 15.70
CA TYR A 29 1.19 -10.94 15.37
C TYR A 29 -0.30 -10.57 15.53
N SER A 30 -0.66 -9.78 16.55
CA SER A 30 -2.04 -9.34 16.74
C SER A 30 -2.52 -8.47 15.58
N ARG A 31 -1.65 -7.61 15.02
CA ARG A 31 -1.98 -6.77 13.86
C ARG A 31 -2.19 -7.59 12.60
N LEU A 32 -1.31 -8.57 12.37
CA LEU A 32 -1.44 -9.54 11.28
C LEU A 32 -2.75 -10.34 11.36
N LEU A 33 -3.12 -10.77 12.56
CA LEU A 33 -4.35 -11.52 12.80
C LEU A 33 -5.60 -10.66 12.57
N ASP A 34 -5.59 -9.39 13.01
CA ASP A 34 -6.69 -8.45 12.73
C ASP A 34 -6.88 -8.24 11.22
N TYR A 35 -5.79 -8.05 10.49
CA TYR A 35 -5.83 -7.91 9.02
C TYR A 35 -6.40 -9.17 8.35
N LYS A 36 -5.89 -10.36 8.73
CA LYS A 36 -6.38 -11.64 8.23
C LYS A 36 -7.88 -11.82 8.50
N ASN A 37 -8.31 -11.57 9.73
CA ASN A 37 -9.71 -11.73 10.10
C ASN A 37 -10.61 -10.74 9.34
N THR A 38 -10.12 -9.53 9.06
CA THR A 38 -10.84 -8.54 8.26
C THR A 38 -10.98 -8.99 6.80
N LEU A 39 -9.91 -9.52 6.21
CA LEU A 39 -9.95 -10.13 4.88
C LEU A 39 -10.97 -11.28 4.78
N GLU A 40 -11.05 -12.13 5.82
CA GLU A 40 -11.90 -13.33 5.81
C GLU A 40 -13.36 -13.05 6.16
N ASN A 41 -13.63 -12.11 7.08
CA ASN A 41 -14.96 -11.94 7.69
C ASN A 41 -15.66 -10.62 7.34
N ASN A 42 -14.94 -9.62 6.83
CA ASN A 42 -15.50 -8.31 6.52
C ASN A 42 -14.75 -7.66 5.34
N SER A 43 -14.67 -8.40 4.23
CA SER A 43 -13.98 -7.94 3.01
C SER A 43 -14.55 -6.61 2.49
N ASP A 44 -15.86 -6.39 2.64
CA ASP A 44 -16.53 -5.17 2.17
C ASP A 44 -16.11 -3.92 2.97
N GLY A 45 -15.60 -4.11 4.19
CA GLY A 45 -15.05 -3.03 5.03
C GLY A 45 -13.58 -2.71 4.75
N LEU A 46 -12.89 -3.53 3.95
CA LEU A 46 -11.48 -3.36 3.61
C LEU A 46 -11.33 -2.74 2.22
N ILE A 47 -10.68 -1.59 2.16
CA ILE A 47 -10.33 -0.93 0.90
C ILE A 47 -8.86 -1.20 0.62
N ILE A 48 -8.62 -1.90 -0.49
CA ILE A 48 -7.29 -2.14 -1.04
C ILE A 48 -7.17 -1.31 -2.30
N GLY A 49 -6.09 -0.53 -2.40
CA GLY A 49 -5.85 0.31 -3.55
C GLY A 49 -4.40 0.28 -3.99
N THR A 50 -4.21 0.61 -5.26
CA THR A 50 -2.89 0.74 -5.87
C THR A 50 -2.88 1.91 -6.84
N PHE A 51 -1.78 2.66 -6.89
CA PHE A 51 -1.53 3.65 -7.93
C PHE A 51 -0.04 3.67 -8.28
N ILE A 52 0.27 4.23 -9.44
CA ILE A 52 1.65 4.44 -9.88
C ILE A 52 2.03 5.89 -9.62
N GLU A 53 3.26 6.10 -9.18
CA GLU A 53 3.87 7.42 -9.06
C GLU A 53 5.12 7.46 -9.96
N PRO A 54 5.18 8.31 -10.99
CA PRO A 54 6.41 8.54 -11.74
C PRO A 54 7.45 9.18 -10.82
N SER A 55 8.70 8.73 -10.95
CA SER A 55 9.82 9.35 -10.26
C SER A 55 10.35 10.55 -11.06
N ALA A 56 11.18 11.39 -10.45
CA ALA A 56 11.88 12.46 -11.15
C ALA A 56 12.80 11.93 -12.28
N ASP A 57 13.26 10.68 -12.15
CA ASP A 57 13.87 9.93 -13.24
C ASP A 57 12.77 9.11 -13.96
N ASN A 58 12.56 9.41 -15.25
CA ASN A 58 11.57 8.76 -16.11
C ASN A 58 11.78 7.24 -16.26
N SER A 59 12.94 6.74 -15.83
CA SER A 59 13.26 5.31 -15.80
C SER A 59 12.71 4.60 -14.57
N TYR A 60 12.14 5.31 -13.60
CA TYR A 60 11.67 4.74 -12.34
C TYR A 60 10.20 5.05 -12.05
N TYR A 61 9.49 4.03 -11.55
CA TYR A 61 8.10 4.13 -11.13
C TYR A 61 7.93 3.56 -9.73
N GLY A 62 7.27 4.31 -8.86
CA GLY A 62 6.83 3.87 -7.55
C GLY A 62 5.44 3.25 -7.63
N PHE A 63 5.34 1.93 -7.48
CA PHE A 63 4.05 1.25 -7.34
C PHE A 63 3.63 1.32 -5.87
N ASN A 64 2.65 2.17 -5.59
CA ASN A 64 2.07 2.34 -4.27
C ASN A 64 0.96 1.31 -4.08
N LEU A 65 1.00 0.56 -2.98
CA LEU A 65 -0.06 -0.35 -2.54
C LEU A 65 -0.46 0.01 -1.12
N PHE A 66 -1.75 -0.02 -0.81
CA PHE A 66 -2.22 0.21 0.54
C PHE A 66 -3.47 -0.59 0.85
N ALA A 67 -3.69 -0.82 2.13
CA ALA A 67 -4.94 -1.37 2.64
C ALA A 67 -5.36 -0.65 3.90
N TYR A 68 -6.61 -0.23 3.96
CA TYR A 68 -7.20 0.38 5.14
C TYR A 68 -8.64 -0.08 5.33
N LYS A 69 -9.14 0.03 6.56
CA LYS A 69 -10.57 -0.09 6.85
C LYS A 69 -11.14 1.26 7.23
N ARG A 70 -12.42 1.46 6.91
CA ARG A 70 -13.19 2.59 7.41
C ARG A 70 -13.71 2.25 8.82
N ILE A 71 -13.42 3.10 9.79
CA ILE A 71 -13.90 2.94 11.18
C ILE A 71 -15.26 3.61 11.34
N ASP A 72 -15.41 4.81 10.78
CA ASP A 72 -16.65 5.55 10.74
C ASP A 72 -16.64 6.52 9.56
N ASN A 73 -17.54 7.51 9.53
CA ASN A 73 -17.65 8.42 8.41
C ASN A 73 -16.40 9.27 8.14
N LYS A 74 -15.53 9.46 9.14
CA LYS A 74 -14.37 10.34 9.10
C LYS A 74 -13.05 9.64 9.39
N ASN A 75 -13.09 8.53 10.11
CA ASN A 75 -11.89 7.85 10.60
C ASN A 75 -11.54 6.62 9.77
N PHE A 76 -10.27 6.51 9.44
CA PHE A 76 -9.70 5.41 8.66
C PHE A 76 -8.55 4.78 9.45
N GLU A 77 -8.40 3.47 9.30
CA GLU A 77 -7.35 2.73 9.96
C GLU A 77 -6.58 1.91 8.93
N TYR A 78 -5.32 2.29 8.72
CA TYR A 78 -4.45 1.60 7.79
C TYR A 78 -3.89 0.31 8.39
N TYR A 79 -3.89 -0.73 7.56
CA TYR A 79 -3.13 -1.94 7.82
C TYR A 79 -1.70 -1.77 7.38
N PHE A 80 -1.50 -1.34 6.13
CA PHE A 80 -0.20 -1.04 5.57
C PHE A 80 -0.29 -0.03 4.42
N ALA A 81 0.86 0.55 4.11
CA ALA A 81 1.19 1.04 2.79
C ALA A 81 2.52 0.42 2.35
N ALA A 82 2.76 0.32 1.05
CA ALA A 82 4.00 -0.19 0.49
C ALA A 82 4.32 0.55 -0.80
N ILE A 83 5.61 0.74 -1.07
CA ILE A 83 6.10 1.28 -2.32
C ILE A 83 7.05 0.24 -2.92
N ILE A 84 6.78 -0.17 -4.15
CA ILE A 84 7.70 -1.00 -4.94
C ILE A 84 8.26 -0.13 -6.05
N ASN A 85 9.54 0.19 -5.97
CA ASN A 85 10.24 0.95 -7.00
C ASN A 85 10.68 0.01 -8.13
N ILE A 86 10.23 0.33 -9.33
CA ILE A 86 10.52 -0.42 -10.55
C ILE A 86 11.40 0.43 -11.46
N ASP A 87 12.56 -0.09 -11.83
CA ASP A 87 13.42 0.40 -12.90
C ASP A 87 12.96 -0.19 -14.24
N VAL A 88 12.78 0.67 -15.25
CA VAL A 88 12.41 0.32 -16.62
C VAL A 88 13.43 0.80 -17.67
N SER A 89 14.61 1.26 -17.25
CA SER A 89 15.66 1.85 -18.12
C SER A 89 16.11 0.99 -19.30
N ASN A 90 15.95 -0.34 -19.24
CA ASN A 90 16.49 -1.28 -20.22
C ASN A 90 15.41 -2.11 -20.95
N ASP A 91 14.19 -1.57 -21.09
CA ASP A 91 13.03 -2.30 -21.63
C ASP A 91 12.69 -3.62 -20.87
N VAL A 92 13.28 -3.77 -19.69
CA VAL A 92 13.07 -4.88 -18.75
C VAL A 92 12.74 -4.28 -17.40
N TYR A 93 11.60 -4.67 -16.83
CA TYR A 93 11.23 -4.25 -15.49
C TYR A 93 12.12 -4.95 -14.46
N LYS A 94 12.69 -4.18 -13.53
CA LYS A 94 13.42 -4.71 -12.39
C LYS A 94 12.91 -4.06 -11.11
N VAL A 95 12.59 -4.88 -10.11
CA VAL A 95 12.37 -4.37 -8.75
C VAL A 95 13.71 -3.89 -8.22
N ASP A 96 13.81 -2.59 -7.97
CA ASP A 96 15.01 -1.95 -7.45
C ASP A 96 14.97 -1.92 -5.91
N HIS A 97 13.92 -1.31 -5.35
CA HIS A 97 13.71 -1.20 -3.91
C HIS A 97 12.25 -1.46 -3.54
N SER A 98 12.02 -1.93 -2.31
CA SER A 98 10.68 -2.10 -1.74
C SER A 98 10.63 -1.56 -0.32
N TYR A 99 9.61 -0.76 -0.01
CA TYR A 99 9.36 -0.18 1.30
C TYR A 99 8.00 -0.64 1.82
N LEU A 100 7.93 -0.99 3.10
CA LEU A 100 6.70 -1.38 3.78
C LEU A 100 6.50 -0.49 5.00
N PHE A 101 5.35 0.17 5.06
CA PHE A 101 4.94 1.11 6.09
C PHE A 101 3.78 0.51 6.87
N THR A 102 3.99 0.23 8.14
CA THR A 102 3.02 -0.49 8.99
C THR A 102 2.74 0.20 10.32
N GLU A 103 3.65 1.07 10.77
CA GLU A 103 3.47 1.90 11.95
C GLU A 103 2.77 3.21 11.62
N ALA A 104 2.03 3.76 12.58
CA ALA A 104 1.27 5.01 12.41
C ALA A 104 2.16 6.14 11.88
N SER A 105 3.30 6.41 12.51
CA SER A 105 4.20 7.50 12.08
C SER A 105 4.82 7.27 10.69
N ALA A 106 5.03 6.02 10.29
CA ALA A 106 5.54 5.66 8.97
C ALA A 106 4.45 5.84 7.91
N ILE A 107 3.21 5.46 8.24
CA ILE A 107 2.03 5.65 7.40
C ILE A 107 1.69 7.14 7.26
N ASP A 108 1.82 7.95 8.32
CA ASP A 108 1.64 9.41 8.26
C ASP A 108 2.62 10.05 7.26
N ARG A 109 3.89 9.62 7.30
CA ARG A 109 4.92 10.10 6.36
C ARG A 109 4.64 9.67 4.93
N TRP A 110 4.27 8.40 4.74
CA TRP A 110 3.86 7.91 3.43
C TRP A 110 2.65 8.70 2.90
N TRP A 111 1.62 8.89 3.71
CA TRP A 111 0.42 9.63 3.31
C TRP A 111 0.75 11.09 2.98
N SER A 112 1.60 11.74 3.77
CA SER A 112 2.01 13.13 3.51
C SER A 112 2.68 13.24 2.14
N HIS A 113 3.58 12.30 1.81
CA HIS A 113 4.20 12.21 0.48
C HIS A 113 3.16 12.03 -0.63
N VAL A 114 2.22 11.11 -0.43
CA VAL A 114 1.14 10.83 -1.40
C VAL A 114 0.22 12.03 -1.59
N LEU A 115 -0.12 12.77 -0.54
CA LEU A 115 -0.94 13.98 -0.66
C LEU A 115 -0.28 14.99 -1.62
N TRP A 116 1.00 15.28 -1.39
CA TRP A 116 1.75 16.22 -2.24
C TRP A 116 1.77 15.77 -3.70
N PHE A 117 1.86 14.46 -3.93
CA PHE A 117 1.81 13.90 -5.27
C PHE A 117 0.43 14.08 -5.92
N TYR A 118 -0.68 13.79 -5.21
CA TYR A 118 -2.04 13.99 -5.74
C TYR A 118 -2.39 15.46 -5.99
N GLU A 119 -1.82 16.37 -5.20
CA GLU A 119 -1.96 17.82 -5.41
C GLU A 119 -1.02 18.37 -6.49
N GLY A 120 -0.04 17.58 -6.91
CA GLY A 120 0.98 17.96 -7.89
C GLY A 120 0.54 17.83 -9.34
N ASP A 121 1.23 18.55 -10.23
CA ASP A 121 0.96 18.48 -11.67
C ASP A 121 1.35 17.13 -12.30
N THR A 122 2.33 16.43 -11.72
CA THR A 122 2.79 15.11 -12.19
C THR A 122 1.72 14.03 -12.10
N PHE A 123 0.72 14.20 -11.21
CA PHE A 123 -0.44 13.30 -11.16
C PHE A 123 -1.22 13.30 -12.48
N LYS A 124 -1.29 14.45 -13.17
CA LYS A 124 -2.01 14.61 -14.45
C LYS A 124 -1.30 13.90 -15.61
N GLU A 125 -0.04 13.51 -15.43
CA GLU A 125 0.75 12.81 -16.44
C GLU A 125 0.50 11.30 -16.45
N ILE A 126 -0.21 10.78 -15.43
CA ILE A 126 -0.47 9.35 -15.30
C ILE A 126 -1.69 8.97 -16.14
N PRO A 127 -1.58 7.92 -16.97
CA PRO A 127 -2.74 7.41 -17.69
C PRO A 127 -3.85 6.98 -16.72
N GLU A 128 -5.09 7.35 -17.01
CA GLU A 128 -6.25 7.16 -16.12
C GLU A 128 -6.41 5.73 -15.59
N ASN A 129 -6.01 4.72 -16.37
CA ASN A 129 -6.09 3.31 -16.00
C ASN A 129 -5.08 2.87 -14.92
N TYR A 130 -4.12 3.73 -14.56
CA TYR A 130 -3.13 3.50 -13.49
C TYR A 130 -3.30 4.46 -12.31
N VAL A 131 -4.30 5.33 -12.37
CA VAL A 131 -4.65 6.27 -11.31
C VAL A 131 -5.62 5.61 -10.34
N PHE A 132 -5.35 5.72 -9.04
CA PHE A 132 -6.38 5.48 -8.04
C PHE A 132 -7.22 6.76 -7.92
N PRO A 133 -8.55 6.71 -8.10
CA PRO A 133 -9.36 7.87 -8.49
C PRO A 133 -9.45 8.98 -7.44
N VAL A 134 -9.10 8.69 -6.19
CA VAL A 134 -9.14 9.62 -5.07
C VAL A 134 -7.88 9.43 -4.24
N CYS A 135 -7.26 10.52 -3.77
CA CYS A 135 -6.16 10.41 -2.81
C CYS A 135 -6.58 9.51 -1.63
N PRO A 136 -5.73 8.53 -1.22
CA PRO A 136 -6.01 7.75 -0.02
C PRO A 136 -6.33 8.67 1.18
N PRO A 137 -7.31 8.30 2.03
CA PRO A 137 -7.74 9.17 3.12
C PRO A 137 -6.62 9.38 4.15
N PRO A 138 -6.62 10.49 4.91
CA PRO A 138 -5.64 10.69 5.97
C PRO A 138 -5.70 9.58 7.02
N PRO A 139 -4.55 9.12 7.54
CA PRO A 139 -4.47 8.11 8.60
C PRO A 139 -4.78 8.65 10.01
N PHE A 140 -4.97 9.95 10.16
CA PHE A 140 -5.23 10.61 11.44
C PHE A 140 -6.72 10.89 11.65
N LYS A 141 -7.12 10.93 12.93
CA LYS A 141 -8.49 11.23 13.36
C LYS A 141 -8.68 12.74 13.46
N GLU A 142 -9.81 13.24 12.96
CA GLU A 142 -10.27 14.62 13.23
C GLU A 142 -10.75 14.79 14.68
#